data_AF-A0A3N5XQX2-F1
#
_entry.id   AF-A0A3N5XQX2-F1
#
_cell.length_a   1.000
_cell.length_b   1.000
_cell.length_c   1.000
_cell.angle_alpha   90.00
_cell.angle_beta   90.00
_cell.angle_gamma   90.00
#
_symmetry.space_group_name_H-M   'P 1'
#
loop_
_entity.id
_entity.type
_entity.pdbx_description
1 polymer ?
#
loop_
_entity_poly.entity_id
_entity_poly.type
_entity_poly.pdbx_seq_one_letter_code
_entity_poly.pdbx_strand_id
1 'polypeptide(L)'
;GPRLIRAEANEADLREAAVEVARGIGAGHVFVLFLRGAYPINVLNRIKECPEVCSVFCATANPLQVVVAATAAGRGVLGVIDGRSPAGVETDADRRARREFLRAIGYKL
;
A
#
# COMPACT_ATOMS: atom_id res chain seq x y z
N GLY A 1 -17.98 7.45 19.16
CA GLY A 1 -18.79 6.92 18.04
C GLY A 1 -18.75 5.40 18.00
N PRO A 2 -19.46 4.76 17.06
CA PRO A 2 -19.67 3.31 17.04
C PRO A 2 -18.46 2.45 16.64
N ARG A 3 -17.32 3.05 16.25
CA ARG A 3 -16.03 2.37 15.95
C ARG A 3 -16.15 1.20 14.95
N LEU A 4 -16.89 1.42 13.87
CA LEU A 4 -17.11 0.43 12.82
C LEU A 4 -16.09 0.58 11.70
N ILE A 5 -15.61 -0.54 11.14
CA ILE A 5 -14.91 -0.54 9.85
C ILE A 5 -15.92 -0.10 8.79
N ARG A 6 -15.58 0.94 8.04
CA ARG A 6 -16.37 1.41 6.89
C ARG A 6 -15.70 0.90 5.62
N ALA A 7 -16.46 0.32 4.70
CA ALA A 7 -15.92 -0.33 3.51
C ALA A 7 -16.88 -0.24 2.34
N GLU A 8 -16.36 0.22 1.20
CA GLU A 8 -17.00 0.32 -0.11
C GLU A 8 -16.11 -0.33 -1.16
N ALA A 9 -16.70 -0.91 -2.20
CA ALA A 9 -15.96 -1.46 -3.34
C ALA A 9 -16.87 -1.67 -4.55
N ASN A 10 -16.26 -1.76 -5.73
CA ASN A 10 -16.89 -2.27 -6.94
C ASN A 10 -16.81 -3.81 -7.05
N GLU A 11 -15.90 -4.44 -6.32
CA GLU A 11 -15.68 -5.90 -6.30
C GLU A 11 -15.75 -6.42 -4.86
N ALA A 12 -16.54 -7.47 -4.63
CA ALA A 12 -16.81 -7.98 -3.29
C ALA A 12 -15.57 -8.60 -2.61
N ASP A 13 -14.75 -9.33 -3.38
CA ASP A 13 -13.55 -9.98 -2.88
C ASP A 13 -12.50 -8.97 -2.40
N LEU A 14 -12.33 -7.85 -3.11
CA LEU A 14 -11.45 -6.75 -2.69
C LEU A 14 -11.97 -6.05 -1.43
N ARG A 15 -13.30 -5.92 -1.29
CA ARG A 15 -13.93 -5.37 -0.07
C ARG A 15 -13.63 -6.24 1.14
N GLU A 16 -13.83 -7.55 1.00
CA GLU A 16 -13.61 -8.52 2.07
C GLU A 16 -12.14 -8.54 2.50
N ALA A 17 -11.21 -8.56 1.54
CA ALA A 17 -9.79 -8.47 1.82
C ALA A 17 -9.42 -7.17 2.55
N ALA A 18 -9.95 -6.01 2.12
CA ALA A 18 -9.72 -4.73 2.79
C ALA A 18 -10.22 -4.73 4.24
N VAL A 19 -11.42 -5.27 4.48
CA VAL A 19 -12.01 -5.38 5.82
C VAL A 19 -11.19 -6.31 6.71
N GLU A 20 -10.76 -7.46 6.19
CA GLU A 20 -9.94 -8.41 6.92
C GLU A 20 -8.60 -7.79 7.34
N VAL A 21 -7.89 -7.14 6.42
CA VAL A 21 -6.62 -6.47 6.73
C VAL A 21 -6.83 -5.33 7.72
N ALA A 22 -7.85 -4.50 7.54
CA ALA A 22 -8.16 -3.41 8.47
C ALA A 22 -8.46 -3.95 9.88
N ARG A 23 -9.18 -5.07 9.98
CA ARG A 23 -9.44 -5.77 11.26
C ARG A 23 -8.15 -6.32 11.87
N GLY A 24 -7.26 -6.91 11.07
CA GLY A 24 -5.97 -7.42 11.53
C GLY A 24 -5.03 -6.32 12.05
N ILE A 25 -5.00 -5.16 11.38
CA ILE A 25 -4.26 -3.98 11.86
C ILE A 25 -4.89 -3.48 13.17
N GLY A 26 -6.22 -3.28 13.16
CA GLY A 26 -7.00 -2.93 14.35
C GLY A 26 -6.68 -1.55 14.93
N ALA A 27 -6.05 -0.67 14.15
CA ALA A 27 -5.73 0.70 14.54
C ALA A 27 -6.80 1.69 14.04
N GLY A 28 -7.12 2.68 14.87
CA GLY A 28 -8.09 3.72 14.50
C GLY A 28 -7.56 4.59 13.35
N HIS A 29 -8.47 5.05 12.50
CA HIS A 29 -8.17 5.96 11.36
C HIS A 29 -7.17 5.41 10.33
N VAL A 30 -6.95 4.10 10.29
CA VAL A 30 -6.25 3.44 9.18
C VAL A 30 -7.26 3.11 8.08
N PHE A 31 -6.87 3.36 6.83
CA PHE A 31 -7.58 2.88 5.66
C PHE A 31 -6.73 1.84 4.91
N VAL A 32 -7.40 0.93 4.20
CA VAL A 32 -6.79 -0.10 3.36
C VAL A 32 -7.47 -0.06 2.00
N LEU A 33 -6.68 -0.06 0.93
CA LEU A 33 -7.18 -0.06 -0.44
C LEU A 33 -6.51 -1.19 -1.23
N PHE A 34 -7.32 -2.07 -1.80
CA PHE A 34 -6.87 -3.05 -2.78
C PHE A 34 -7.21 -2.56 -4.20
N LEU A 35 -6.29 -2.80 -5.14
CA LEU A 35 -6.45 -2.44 -6.54
C LEU A 35 -6.26 -3.68 -7.42
N ARG A 36 -7.10 -3.82 -8.44
CA ARG A 36 -6.97 -4.82 -9.50
C ARG A 36 -7.11 -4.12 -10.85
N GLY A 37 -6.25 -4.45 -11.81
CA GLY A 37 -6.25 -3.82 -13.14
C GLY A 37 -5.70 -2.40 -13.18
N ALA A 38 -5.13 -1.90 -12.08
CA ALA A 38 -4.45 -0.61 -12.01
C ALA A 38 -3.24 -0.70 -11.08
N TYR A 39 -2.24 0.16 -11.30
CA TYR A 39 -1.10 0.30 -10.42
C TYR A 39 -1.30 1.47 -9.46
N PRO A 40 -0.67 1.44 -8.26
CA PRO A 40 -0.74 2.57 -7.34
C PRO A 40 -0.36 3.91 -7.97
N ILE A 41 0.63 3.93 -8.87
CA ILE A 41 1.06 5.16 -9.56
C ILE A 41 -0.06 5.85 -10.35
N ASN A 42 -1.13 5.13 -10.72
CA ASN A 42 -2.27 5.70 -11.43
C ASN A 42 -3.19 6.53 -10.53
N VAL A 43 -3.21 6.27 -9.21
CA VAL A 43 -4.19 6.85 -8.28
C VAL A 43 -3.57 7.52 -7.05
N LEU A 44 -2.30 7.25 -6.74
CA LEU A 44 -1.66 7.64 -5.49
C LEU A 44 -1.67 9.15 -5.25
N ASN A 45 -1.52 9.97 -6.29
CA ASN A 45 -1.58 11.42 -6.13
C ASN A 45 -2.98 11.89 -5.73
N ARG A 46 -4.03 11.29 -6.31
CA ARG A 46 -5.43 11.61 -5.95
C ARG A 46 -5.76 11.22 -4.51
N ILE A 47 -5.21 10.09 -4.05
CA ILE A 47 -5.34 9.67 -2.64
C ILE A 47 -4.66 10.69 -1.72
N LYS A 48 -3.44 11.12 -2.05
CA LYS A 48 -2.69 12.12 -1.26
C LYS A 48 -3.35 13.50 -1.25
N GLU A 49 -4.09 13.84 -2.30
CA GLU A 49 -4.83 15.10 -2.41
C GLU A 49 -6.15 15.09 -1.61
N CYS A 50 -6.62 13.93 -1.15
CA CYS A 50 -7.84 13.81 -0.35
C CYS A 50 -7.65 14.53 1.01
N PRO A 51 -8.48 15.52 1.38
CA PRO A 51 -8.30 16.30 2.61
C PRO A 51 -8.27 15.47 3.90
N GLU A 52 -8.94 14.32 3.91
CA GLU A 52 -9.01 13.41 5.05
C GLU A 52 -7.76 12.52 5.19
N VAL A 53 -6.92 12.41 4.15
CA VAL A 53 -5.76 11.50 4.14
C VAL A 53 -4.55 12.21 4.73
N CYS A 54 -4.20 11.84 5.97
CA CYS A 54 -3.01 12.40 6.64
C CYS A 54 -1.70 11.80 6.11
N SER A 55 -1.69 10.50 5.79
CA SER A 55 -0.48 9.78 5.36
C SER A 55 -0.80 8.51 4.59
N VAL A 56 0.14 8.09 3.75
CA VAL A 56 0.13 6.77 3.08
C VAL A 56 1.37 6.01 3.54
N PHE A 57 1.19 4.90 4.27
CA PHE A 57 2.30 4.11 4.79
C PHE A 57 3.00 3.27 3.71
N CYS A 58 2.25 2.73 2.75
CA CYS A 58 2.75 1.82 1.73
C CYS A 58 1.80 1.77 0.54
N ALA A 59 2.33 1.48 -0.65
CA ALA A 59 1.54 1.08 -1.82
C ALA A 59 2.35 0.08 -2.65
N THR A 60 2.04 -1.21 -2.52
CA THR A 60 2.89 -2.31 -2.99
C THR A 60 2.09 -3.52 -3.45
N ALA A 61 2.75 -4.40 -4.20
CA ALA A 61 2.31 -5.77 -4.48
C ALA A 61 3.26 -6.83 -3.90
N ASN A 62 4.30 -6.40 -3.16
CA ASN A 62 5.21 -7.29 -2.46
C ASN A 62 4.55 -7.93 -1.23
N PRO A 63 5.13 -9.01 -0.68
CA PRO A 63 4.85 -9.40 0.70
C PRO A 63 5.04 -8.20 1.65
N LEU A 64 4.03 -7.95 2.49
CA LEU A 64 3.97 -6.76 3.35
C LEU A 64 3.67 -7.17 4.79
N GLN A 65 4.36 -6.55 5.73
CA GLN A 65 4.04 -6.63 7.16
C GLN A 65 3.77 -5.24 7.72
N VAL A 66 2.81 -5.12 8.64
CA VAL A 66 2.47 -3.86 9.33
C VAL A 66 2.93 -3.97 10.78
N VAL A 67 3.75 -3.02 11.23
CA VAL A 67 4.21 -2.95 12.62
C VAL A 67 3.21 -2.14 13.43
N VAL A 68 2.53 -2.81 14.36
CA VAL A 68 1.47 -2.20 15.19
C VAL A 68 1.92 -2.16 16.64
N ALA A 69 1.91 -0.97 17.23
CA ALA A 69 2.02 -0.79 18.67
C ALA A 69 0.64 -0.86 19.33
N ALA A 70 0.58 -1.42 20.53
CA ALA A 70 -0.64 -1.49 21.32
C ALA A 70 -0.40 -0.96 22.74
N THR A 71 -1.37 -0.22 23.26
CA THR A 71 -1.45 0.23 24.65
C THR A 71 -2.83 -0.11 25.22
N ALA A 72 -3.08 0.21 26.49
CA ALA A 72 -4.42 0.11 27.07
C ALA A 72 -5.47 0.99 26.35
N ALA A 73 -5.04 2.08 25.69
CA ALA A 73 -5.95 2.99 25.00
C ALA A 73 -6.31 2.54 23.58
N GLY A 74 -5.46 1.74 22.93
CA GLY A 74 -5.70 1.30 21.55
C GLY A 74 -4.44 0.87 20.81
N ARG A 75 -4.52 0.90 19.48
CA ARG A 75 -3.47 0.45 18.56
C ARG A 75 -3.10 1.55 17.57
N GLY A 76 -1.84 1.62 17.18
CA GLY A 76 -1.32 2.56 16.19
C GLY A 76 -0.26 1.92 15.30
N VAL A 77 -0.20 2.35 14.04
CA VAL A 77 0.81 1.88 13.08
C VAL A 77 2.11 2.64 13.29
N LEU A 78 3.21 1.93 13.52
CA LEU A 78 4.54 2.50 13.63
C LEU A 78 5.29 2.52 12.28
N GLY A 79 4.94 1.60 11.39
CA GLY A 79 5.59 1.48 10.08
C GLY A 79 5.21 0.18 9.37
N VAL A 80 5.91 -0.07 8.26
CA VAL A 80 5.70 -1.24 7.40
C VAL A 80 7.04 -1.86 7.02
N ILE A 81 7.00 -3.16 6.70
CA ILE A 81 8.09 -3.90 6.07
C ILE A 81 7.60 -4.31 4.68
N ASP A 82 8.04 -3.60 3.65
CA ASP A 82 7.64 -3.80 2.25
C ASP A 82 8.74 -4.58 1.51
N GLY A 83 8.46 -5.85 1.20
CA GLY A 83 9.38 -6.71 0.49
C GLY A 83 10.58 -7.17 1.32
N ARG A 84 11.76 -7.16 0.71
CA ARG A 84 13.00 -7.72 1.28
C ARG A 84 14.13 -6.69 1.23
N SER A 85 15.14 -6.88 2.07
CA SER A 85 16.34 -6.04 2.10
C SER A 85 17.12 -6.10 0.77
N PRO A 86 17.83 -5.01 0.39
CA PRO A 86 18.69 -5.02 -0.80
C PRO A 86 19.77 -6.10 -0.73
N ALA A 87 20.00 -6.81 -1.85
CA ALA A 87 21.01 -7.86 -1.95
C ALA A 87 22.35 -7.35 -2.54
N GLY A 88 22.42 -6.11 -3.03
CA GLY A 88 23.60 -5.54 -3.66
C GLY A 88 23.30 -4.24 -4.39
N VAL A 89 24.26 -3.78 -5.20
CA VAL A 89 24.16 -2.56 -6.03
C VAL A 89 24.05 -2.97 -7.50
N GLU A 90 23.23 -2.26 -8.28
CA GLU A 90 23.05 -2.54 -9.71
C GLU A 90 24.36 -2.43 -10.51
N THR A 91 24.56 -3.34 -11.46
CA THR A 91 25.61 -3.25 -12.48
C THR A 91 25.15 -2.39 -13.67
N ASP A 92 26.07 -2.08 -14.59
CA ASP A 92 25.70 -1.39 -15.84
C ASP A 92 24.74 -2.22 -16.71
N ALA A 93 24.79 -3.56 -16.63
CA ALA A 93 23.87 -4.43 -17.32
C ALA A 93 22.45 -4.34 -16.73
N ASP A 94 22.33 -4.38 -15.40
CA ASP A 94 21.05 -4.21 -14.70
C ASP A 94 20.42 -2.85 -15.01
N ARG A 95 21.25 -1.80 -15.04
CA ARG A 95 20.83 -0.44 -15.40
C ARG A 95 20.27 -0.36 -16.83
N ARG A 96 20.92 -1.01 -17.81
CA ARG A 96 20.41 -1.08 -19.18
C ARG A 96 19.07 -1.81 -19.21
N ALA A 97 18.99 -2.99 -18.59
CA ALA A 97 17.78 -3.81 -18.54
C ALA A 97 16.57 -3.06 -17.96
N ARG A 98 16.71 -2.40 -16.80
CA ARG A 98 15.58 -1.65 -16.21
C ARG A 98 15.14 -0.44 -17.05
N ARG A 99 16.06 0.20 -17.79
CA ARG A 99 15.72 1.33 -18.68
C ARG A 99 14.98 0.85 -19.91
N GLU A 100 15.43 -0.24 -20.52
CA GLU A 100 14.76 -0.89 -21.65
C GLU A 100 13.37 -1.37 -21.25
N PHE A 101 13.22 -1.99 -20.08
CA PHE A 101 11.93 -2.40 -19.56
C PHE A 101 10.93 -1.24 -19.45
N LEU A 102 11.33 -0.09 -18.87
CA LEU A 102 10.45 1.07 -18.73
C LEU A 102 9.99 1.64 -20.08
N ARG A 103 10.81 1.53 -21.14
CA ARG A 103 10.44 1.89 -22.51
C ARG A 103 9.51 0.87 -23.14
N ALA A 104 9.78 -0.43 -22.93
CA ALA A 104 8.97 -1.52 -23.44
C ALA A 104 7.52 -1.48 -22.90
N ILE A 105 7.35 -1.08 -21.64
CA ILE A 105 6.02 -0.88 -21.04
C ILE A 105 5.44 0.53 -21.27
N GLY A 106 6.11 1.37 -22.07
CA GLY A 106 5.61 2.67 -22.51
C GLY A 106 5.64 3.80 -21.47
N TYR A 107 6.32 3.63 -20.34
CA TYR A 107 6.42 4.69 -19.31
C TYR A 107 7.55 5.70 -19.57
N LYS A 108 8.48 5.39 -20.48
CA LYS A 108 9.59 6.27 -20.88
C LYS A 108 9.85 6.17 -22.38
N LEU A 109 10.49 7.21 -22.92
CA LEU A 109 11.00 7.28 -24.29
C LEU A 109 12.48 6.84 -24.34
#